data_AF-A0A963M2C8-F1
#
_entry.id   AF-A0A963M2C8-F1
#
_cell.length_a   1.000
_cell.length_b   1.000
_cell.length_c   1.000
_cell.angle_alpha   90.00
_cell.angle_beta   90.00
_cell.angle_gamma   90.00
#
_symmetry.space_group_name_H-M   'P 1'
#
loop_
_entity.id
_entity.type
_entity.pdbx_description
1 polymer ?
#
loop_
_entity_poly.entity_id
_entity_poly.type
_entity_poly.pdbx_seq_one_letter_code
_entity_poly.pdbx_strand_id
1 'polypeptide(L)'
;TGRMIRSKASEAWEQPGAPRHLKPPLQNILYHGARIRIEKAHRDDLCSFPAGQVVGNMKEETSVRQVMQDLMQEYIDTAERISPLINL
;
A
#
# COMPACT_ATOMS: atom_id res chain seq x y z
N THR A 1 7.50 6.89 -10.83
CA THR A 1 7.88 6.34 -9.52
C THR A 1 6.62 5.93 -8.79
N GLY A 2 6.47 4.65 -8.45
CA GLY A 2 5.33 4.15 -7.67
C GLY A 2 5.73 3.96 -6.20
N ARG A 3 4.81 4.22 -5.27
CA ARG A 3 5.02 3.90 -3.85
C ARG A 3 4.54 2.48 -3.59
N MET A 4 5.44 1.68 -3.01
CA MET A 4 5.20 0.28 -2.71
C MET A 4 5.26 0.06 -1.19
N ILE A 5 4.51 -0.91 -0.69
CA ILE A 5 4.69 -1.45 0.66
C ILE A 5 6.05 -2.11 0.75
N ARG A 6 6.82 -1.81 1.80
CA ARG A 6 8.13 -2.43 2.03
C ARG A 6 7.96 -3.90 2.39
N SER A 7 8.78 -4.74 1.80
CA SER A 7 8.89 -6.17 2.09
C SER A 7 10.36 -6.59 2.13
N LYS A 8 10.65 -7.77 2.68
CA LYS A 8 12.01 -8.32 2.64
C LYS A 8 12.54 -8.46 1.21
N ALA A 9 11.65 -8.67 0.24
CA ALA A 9 12.01 -8.74 -1.16
C ALA A 9 12.43 -7.36 -1.70
N SER A 10 11.69 -6.28 -1.38
CA SER A 10 12.10 -4.92 -1.79
C SER A 10 13.38 -4.48 -1.08
N GLU A 11 13.52 -4.79 0.21
CA GLU A 11 14.72 -4.47 1.00
C GLU A 11 15.97 -5.15 0.45
N ALA A 12 15.86 -6.39 -0.04
CA ALA A 12 16.99 -7.10 -0.66
C ALA A 12 17.52 -6.37 -1.91
N TRP A 13 16.66 -5.67 -2.65
CA TRP A 13 17.07 -4.86 -3.81
C TRP A 13 17.66 -3.50 -3.42
N GLU A 14 17.46 -3.05 -2.18
CA GLU A 14 18.01 -1.81 -1.64
C GLU A 14 19.37 -2.00 -0.95
N GLN A 15 19.81 -3.25 -0.73
CA GLN A 15 21.07 -3.55 -0.06
C GLN A 15 22.30 -3.09 -0.89
N PRO A 16 23.40 -2.69 -0.21
CA PRO A 16 24.67 -2.42 -0.88
C PRO A 16 25.13 -3.60 -1.74
N GLY A 17 25.50 -3.34 -2.99
CA GLY A 17 25.93 -4.38 -3.94
C GLY A 17 24.80 -5.11 -4.66
N ALA A 18 23.52 -4.76 -4.41
CA ALA A 18 22.41 -5.28 -5.19
C ALA A 18 22.56 -4.92 -6.69
N PRO A 19 22.16 -5.82 -7.61
CA PRO A 19 22.25 -5.54 -9.03
C PRO A 19 21.40 -4.34 -9.45
N ARG A 20 21.83 -3.61 -10.47
CA ARG A 20 21.00 -2.56 -11.07
C ARG A 20 19.71 -3.16 -11.62
N HIS A 21 18.60 -2.48 -11.39
CA HIS A 21 17.31 -2.89 -11.93
C HIS A 21 17.35 -3.02 -13.47
N LEU A 22 16.66 -4.04 -13.99
CA LEU A 22 16.49 -4.21 -15.44
C LEU A 22 15.60 -3.09 -16.01
N LYS A 23 15.54 -2.93 -17.33
CA LYS A 23 14.52 -2.07 -17.96
C LYS A 23 13.21 -2.87 -18.10
N PRO A 24 12.02 -2.24 -18.01
CA PRO A 24 10.79 -2.87 -18.47
C PRO A 24 10.94 -3.36 -19.93
N PRO A 25 10.37 -4.50 -20.33
CA PRO A 25 9.54 -5.44 -19.57
C PRO A 25 10.34 -6.51 -18.79
N LEU A 26 11.67 -6.52 -18.90
CA LEU A 26 12.53 -7.56 -18.31
C LEU A 26 12.40 -7.66 -16.79
N GLN A 27 12.10 -6.55 -16.11
CA GLN A 27 11.77 -6.55 -14.68
C GLN A 27 10.58 -7.48 -14.36
N ASN A 28 9.52 -7.43 -15.17
CA ASN A 28 8.33 -8.27 -14.97
C ASN A 28 8.68 -9.75 -15.23
N ILE A 29 9.42 -10.04 -16.29
CA ILE A 29 9.85 -11.40 -16.63
C ILE A 29 10.65 -12.03 -15.48
N LEU A 30 11.58 -11.27 -14.89
CA LEU A 30 12.35 -11.73 -13.73
C LEU A 30 11.45 -11.97 -12.51
N TYR A 31 10.57 -11.03 -12.19
CA TYR A 31 9.84 -11.03 -10.93
C TYR A 31 8.58 -11.90 -10.94
N HIS A 32 7.93 -12.09 -12.09
CA HIS A 32 6.61 -12.70 -12.20
C HIS A 32 6.55 -14.11 -11.58
N GLY A 33 7.53 -14.95 -11.91
CA GLY A 33 7.60 -16.30 -11.35
C GLY A 33 7.84 -16.32 -9.84
N ALA A 34 8.63 -15.38 -9.31
CA ALA A 34 8.85 -15.23 -7.88
C ALA A 34 7.57 -14.76 -7.18
N ARG A 35 6.88 -13.75 -7.73
CA ARG A 35 5.60 -13.24 -7.21
C ARG A 35 4.56 -14.34 -7.04
N ILE A 36 4.34 -15.16 -8.07
CA ILE A 36 3.38 -16.28 -8.01
C ILE A 36 3.73 -17.26 -6.88
N ARG A 37 5.02 -17.57 -6.70
CA ARG A 37 5.45 -18.47 -5.62
C ARG A 37 5.27 -17.85 -4.24
N ILE A 38 5.55 -16.56 -4.09
CA ILE A 38 5.34 -15.82 -2.84
C ILE A 38 3.86 -15.84 -2.46
N GLU A 39 2.98 -15.52 -3.40
CA GLU A 39 1.52 -15.51 -3.19
C GLU A 39 0.99 -16.90 -2.82
N LYS A 40 1.37 -17.95 -3.56
CA LYS A 40 0.96 -19.33 -3.26
C LYS A 40 1.46 -19.84 -1.93
N ALA A 41 2.63 -19.38 -1.49
CA ALA A 41 3.22 -19.76 -0.22
C ALA A 41 2.71 -18.93 0.97
N HIS A 42 1.79 -17.98 0.75
CA HIS A 42 1.28 -17.07 1.78
C HIS A 42 2.41 -16.37 2.56
N ARG A 43 3.45 -15.90 1.83
CA ARG A 43 4.61 -15.23 2.41
C ARG A 43 4.44 -13.71 2.41
N ASP A 44 3.60 -13.23 3.32
CA ASP A 44 3.25 -11.80 3.44
C ASP A 44 4.48 -10.91 3.67
N ASP A 45 5.52 -11.42 4.33
CA ASP A 45 6.78 -10.70 4.56
C ASP A 45 7.60 -10.44 3.29
N LEU A 46 7.30 -11.15 2.19
CA LEU A 46 7.91 -10.96 0.87
C LEU A 46 6.99 -10.22 -0.10
N CYS A 47 5.69 -10.12 0.19
CA CYS A 47 4.71 -9.43 -0.63
C CYS A 47 4.92 -7.91 -0.63
N SER A 48 4.99 -7.31 -1.81
CA SER A 48 5.06 -5.85 -1.98
C SER A 48 4.02 -5.42 -3.01
N PHE A 49 3.12 -4.52 -2.60
CA PHE A 49 2.02 -4.00 -3.41
C PHE A 49 2.04 -2.47 -3.47
N PRO A 50 1.50 -1.85 -4.53
CA PRO A 50 1.37 -0.40 -4.59
C PRO A 50 0.39 0.10 -3.53
N ALA A 51 0.80 1.07 -2.72
CA ALA A 51 -0.06 1.68 -1.71
C ALA A 51 0.33 3.13 -1.40
N GLY A 52 -0.66 3.94 -1.01
CA GLY A 52 -0.44 5.26 -0.41
C GLY A 52 0.02 5.17 1.04
N GLN A 53 0.50 6.28 1.60
CA GLN A 53 0.98 6.30 3.00
C GLN A 53 -0.13 6.04 4.03
N VAL A 54 -1.38 6.36 3.68
CA VAL A 54 -2.55 6.16 4.55
C VAL A 54 -2.85 4.67 4.81
N VAL A 55 -2.26 3.74 4.05
CA VAL A 55 -2.45 2.29 4.25
C VAL A 55 -2.15 1.83 5.69
N GLY A 56 -1.25 2.51 6.41
CA GLY A 56 -0.96 2.20 7.82
C GLY A 56 -2.15 2.41 8.79
N ASN A 57 -3.15 3.17 8.38
CA ASN A 57 -4.38 3.38 9.13
C ASN A 57 -5.39 2.25 8.93
N MET A 58 -5.26 1.42 7.90
CA MET A 58 -6.15 0.29 7.66
C MET A 58 -5.86 -0.82 8.67
N LYS A 59 -6.90 -1.33 9.34
CA LYS A 59 -6.78 -2.35 10.42
C LYS A 59 -7.50 -3.66 10.12
N GLU A 60 -8.53 -3.61 9.31
CA GLU A 60 -9.37 -4.75 8.99
C GLU A 60 -9.90 -4.65 7.57
N GLU A 61 -10.31 -5.79 7.04
CA GLU A 61 -11.06 -5.84 5.80
C GLU A 61 -12.48 -5.37 6.05
N THR A 62 -13.02 -4.58 5.12
CA THR A 62 -14.37 -4.04 5.24
C THR A 62 -15.04 -3.94 3.88
N SER A 63 -16.34 -3.69 3.88
CA SER A 63 -17.12 -3.55 2.65
C SER A 63 -16.98 -2.15 2.04
N VAL A 64 -17.10 -2.05 0.72
CA VAL A 64 -17.14 -0.74 0.02
C VAL A 64 -18.24 0.15 0.57
N ARG A 65 -19.41 -0.43 0.93
CA ARG A 65 -20.52 0.31 1.55
C ARG A 65 -20.07 0.99 2.84
N GLN A 66 -19.42 0.24 3.73
CA GLN A 66 -18.96 0.76 5.02
C GLN A 66 -17.93 1.87 4.82
N VAL A 67 -16.93 1.66 3.96
CA VAL A 67 -15.92 2.69 3.64
C VAL A 67 -16.57 4.00 3.18
N MET A 68 -17.54 3.92 2.26
CA MET A 68 -18.21 5.11 1.77
C MET A 68 -19.07 5.78 2.85
N GLN A 69 -19.71 5.01 3.72
CA GLN A 69 -20.47 5.53 4.86
C GLN A 69 -19.56 6.25 5.85
N ASP A 70 -18.42 5.64 6.22
CA ASP A 70 -17.45 6.22 7.13
C ASP A 70 -16.89 7.53 6.58
N LEU A 71 -16.51 7.57 5.30
CA LEU A 71 -16.02 8.78 4.64
C LEU A 71 -17.02 9.94 4.71
N MET A 72 -18.32 9.67 4.52
CA MET A 72 -19.36 10.71 4.59
C MET A 72 -19.59 11.16 6.03
N GLN A 73 -19.71 10.22 6.96
CA GLN A 73 -20.00 10.51 8.36
C GLN A 73 -18.83 11.24 9.03
N GLU A 74 -17.61 10.74 8.88
CA GLU A 74 -16.40 11.37 9.44
C GLU A 74 -16.19 12.78 8.90
N TYR A 75 -16.55 13.03 7.64
CA TYR A 75 -16.52 14.38 7.07
C TYR A 75 -17.50 15.32 7.77
N ILE A 76 -18.77 14.91 7.94
CA ILE A 76 -19.80 15.71 8.62
C ILE A 76 -19.36 16.00 10.05
N ASP A 77 -19.00 14.96 10.80
CA ASP A 77 -18.58 15.07 12.21
C ASP A 77 -17.36 15.99 12.36
N THR A 78 -16.41 15.88 11.42
CA THR A 78 -15.22 16.73 11.42
C THR A 78 -15.56 18.18 11.06
N ALA A 79 -16.44 18.41 10.08
CA ALA A 79 -16.86 19.75 9.68
C ALA A 79 -17.60 20.47 10.81
N GLU A 80 -18.54 19.80 11.48
CA GLU A 80 -19.27 20.34 12.63
C GLU A 80 -18.34 20.67 13.79
N ARG A 81 -17.34 19.82 14.06
CA ARG A 81 -16.34 20.06 15.12
C ARG A 81 -15.40 21.22 14.80
N ILE A 82 -15.06 21.43 13.52
CA ILE A 82 -14.11 22.47 13.11
C ILE A 82 -14.80 23.83 12.91
N SER A 83 -16.05 23.89 12.42
CA SER A 83 -16.77 25.16 12.15
C SER A 83 -16.64 26.21 13.26
N PRO A 84 -16.91 25.91 14.55
CA PRO A 84 -16.83 26.91 15.61
C PRO A 84 -15.39 27.35 15.92
N LEU A 85 -14.37 26.58 15.50
CA LEU A 85 -12.95 26.92 15.70
C LEU A 85 -12.42 27.87 14.62
N ILE A 86 -13.08 27.95 13.46
CA ILE A 86 -12.61 28.74 12.31
C ILE A 86 -13.57 29.88 11.91
N ASN A 87 -14.51 30.25 12.80
CA ASN A 87 -15.51 31.31 12.59
C ASN A 87 -16.26 31.17 11.25
N LEU A 88 -16.65 29.94 10.91
CA LEU A 88 -17.67 29.63 9.91
C LEU A 88 -19.02 29.46 10.62
#